data_AF-A0A7C5XXG4-F1
#
_entry.id   AF-A0A7C5XXG4-F1
#
_cell.length_a   1.000
_cell.length_b   1.000
_cell.length_c   1.000
_cell.angle_alpha   90.00
_cell.angle_beta   90.00
_cell.angle_gamma   90.00
#
_symmetry.space_group_name_H-M   'P 1'
#
loop_
_entity.id
_entity.type
_entity.pdbx_description
1 polymer ?
#
loop_
_entity_poly.entity_id
_entity_poly.type
_entity_poly.pdbx_seq_one_letter_code
_entity_poly.pdbx_strand_id
1 'polypeptide(L)'
;MSVEKFMRRCEHIDLEVLGLGFVHADYVIKCENFLVVIEETESSKLEDIDALERTIEWVKTSYKMSADEKIYAVIHYHKRSDSKIPVALLSKTQSMRRRGWRVVFATFRCRDMNDLVHWLAKEYNLLIVL
;
A
#
# COMPACT_ATOMS: atom_id res chain seq x y z
N MET A 1 27.34 14.80 -14.05
CA MET A 1 25.90 14.81 -13.73
C MET A 1 25.74 14.10 -12.40
N SER A 2 25.55 14.88 -11.34
CA SER A 2 25.46 14.44 -9.94
C SER A 2 24.24 13.57 -9.69
N VAL A 3 24.40 12.58 -8.81
CA VAL A 3 23.39 11.60 -8.39
C VAL A 3 22.40 12.23 -7.39
N GLU A 4 21.93 13.46 -7.65
CA GLU A 4 20.81 14.09 -6.91
C GLU A 4 19.48 13.75 -7.60
N LYS A 5 19.34 12.48 -7.99
CA LYS A 5 18.28 12.01 -8.87
C LYS A 5 17.03 11.69 -8.04
N PHE A 6 16.12 12.67 -7.96
CA PHE A 6 14.72 12.56 -7.49
C PHE A 6 14.52 12.04 -6.04
N MET A 7 14.90 12.84 -5.04
CA MET A 7 14.29 12.69 -3.71
C MET A 7 12.83 13.18 -3.78
N ARG A 8 11.86 12.27 -3.73
CA ARG A 8 10.44 12.65 -3.62
C ARG A 8 10.08 12.75 -2.16
N ARG A 9 9.40 13.84 -1.77
CA ARG A 9 8.87 13.96 -0.41
C ARG A 9 7.70 13.00 -0.26
N CYS A 10 7.79 12.12 0.72
CA CYS A 10 6.72 11.24 1.13
C CYS A 10 6.39 11.54 2.59
N GLU A 11 5.12 11.45 2.93
CA GLU A 11 4.59 11.58 4.27
C GLU A 11 4.19 10.18 4.75
N HIS A 12 4.71 9.79 5.92
CA HIS A 12 4.28 8.58 6.61
C HIS A 12 3.14 8.90 7.56
N ILE A 13 2.04 8.17 7.41
CA ILE A 13 0.80 8.38 8.14
C ILE A 13 0.46 7.07 8.84
N ASP A 14 0.61 7.08 10.16
CA ASP A 14 0.15 6.00 11.04
C ASP A 14 -1.38 6.13 11.18
N LEU A 15 -2.11 5.07 10.81
CA LEU A 15 -3.58 5.08 10.86
C LEU A 15 -4.12 4.65 12.23
N GLU A 16 -3.35 3.90 13.01
CA GLU A 16 -3.72 3.46 14.36
C GLU A 16 -3.92 4.64 15.31
N VAL A 17 -3.14 5.72 15.12
CA VAL A 17 -3.24 6.94 15.94
C VAL A 17 -4.41 7.84 15.56
N LEU A 18 -5.10 7.58 14.44
CA LEU A 18 -6.19 8.44 13.94
C LEU A 18 -7.57 8.09 14.51
N GLY A 19 -7.70 6.98 15.24
CA GLY A 19 -8.96 6.57 15.87
C GLY A 19 -10.08 6.32 14.86
N LEU A 20 -9.76 5.74 13.71
CA LEU A 20 -10.72 5.46 12.65
C LEU A 20 -11.73 4.38 13.08
N GLY A 21 -13.02 4.67 12.95
CA GLY A 21 -14.11 3.78 13.40
C GLY A 21 -14.40 2.59 12.47
N PHE A 22 -13.43 2.14 11.67
CA PHE A 22 -13.59 1.05 10.71
C PHE A 22 -12.30 0.22 10.62
N VAL A 23 -12.38 -1.03 10.18
CA VAL A 23 -11.18 -1.86 9.92
C VAL A 23 -10.33 -1.22 8.83
N HIS A 24 -9.09 -0.88 9.15
CA HIS A 24 -8.15 -0.21 8.27
C HIS A 24 -6.78 -0.90 8.31
N ALA A 25 -5.93 -0.51 7.38
CA ALA A 25 -4.53 -0.89 7.36
C ALA A 25 -3.72 -0.08 8.36
N ASP A 26 -2.52 -0.54 8.72
CA ASP A 26 -1.70 0.13 9.73
C ASP A 26 -1.13 1.47 9.24
N TYR A 27 -0.66 1.53 7.99
CA TYR A 27 0.07 2.69 7.50
C TYR A 27 -0.34 3.14 6.09
N VAL A 28 -0.14 4.45 5.87
CA VAL A 28 -0.17 5.07 4.55
C VAL A 28 1.11 5.86 4.32
N ILE A 29 1.79 5.58 3.20
CA ILE A 29 2.89 6.40 2.69
C ILE A 29 2.36 7.21 1.51
N LYS A 30 2.19 8.51 1.70
CA LYS A 30 1.70 9.42 0.67
C LYS A 30 2.87 10.16 0.02
N CYS A 31 3.06 9.98 -1.27
CA CYS A 31 4.06 10.72 -2.04
C CYS A 31 3.36 11.63 -3.07
N GLU A 32 4.10 12.49 -3.77
CA GLU A 32 3.53 13.52 -4.67
C GLU A 32 2.59 13.00 -5.77
N ASN A 33 2.72 11.74 -6.20
CA ASN A 33 1.98 11.22 -7.36
C ASN A 33 1.54 9.74 -7.22
N PHE A 34 1.76 9.15 -6.04
CA PHE A 34 1.30 7.82 -5.71
C PHE A 34 1.18 7.68 -4.20
N LEU A 35 0.46 6.65 -3.80
CA LEU A 35 0.25 6.31 -2.41
C LEU A 35 0.51 4.83 -2.18
N VAL A 36 1.05 4.50 -1.01
CA VAL A 36 1.21 3.12 -0.56
C VAL A 36 0.36 2.93 0.68
N VAL A 37 -0.52 1.93 0.67
CA VAL A 37 -1.30 1.47 1.82
C VAL A 37 -0.69 0.15 2.27
N ILE A 38 -0.34 0.03 3.55
CA ILE A 38 0.39 -1.11 4.08
C ILE A 38 -0.38 -1.69 5.26
N GLU A 39 -0.75 -2.96 5.12
CA GLU A 39 -1.23 -3.81 6.21
C GLU A 39 -0.06 -4.69 6.67
N GLU A 40 0.30 -4.61 7.94
CA GLU A 40 1.28 -5.47 8.59
C GLU A 40 0.59 -6.59 9.35
N THR A 41 1.02 -7.82 9.06
CA THR A 41 0.41 -8.99 9.68
C THR A 41 1.44 -10.09 9.95
N GLU A 42 1.22 -10.87 11.00
CA GLU A 42 2.05 -12.05 11.24
C GLU A 42 1.86 -13.11 10.14
N SER A 43 0.63 -13.27 9.64
CA SER A 43 0.30 -14.22 8.58
C SER A 43 -0.87 -13.72 7.78
N SER A 44 -0.71 -13.66 6.45
CA SER A 44 -1.71 -13.00 5.62
C SER A 44 -3.00 -13.81 5.46
N LYS A 45 -4.12 -13.11 5.56
CA LYS A 45 -5.50 -13.60 5.54
C LYS A 45 -6.37 -12.74 4.62
N LEU A 46 -7.57 -13.22 4.32
CA LEU A 46 -8.51 -12.48 3.46
C LEU A 46 -8.97 -11.16 4.10
N GLU A 47 -9.05 -11.10 5.43
CA GLU A 47 -9.44 -9.92 6.20
C GLU A 47 -8.49 -8.73 5.95
N ASP A 48 -7.20 -9.00 5.79
CA ASP A 48 -6.16 -8.02 5.42
C ASP A 48 -6.47 -7.32 4.08
N ILE A 49 -7.11 -8.03 3.14
CA ILE A 49 -7.53 -7.45 1.85
C ILE A 49 -8.66 -6.45 2.07
N ASP A 50 -9.57 -6.75 2.99
CA ASP A 50 -10.70 -5.87 3.32
C ASP A 50 -10.21 -4.61 4.05
N ALA A 51 -9.21 -4.74 4.93
CA ALA A 51 -8.54 -3.62 5.58
C ALA A 51 -7.90 -2.67 4.56
N LEU A 52 -7.14 -3.23 3.60
CA LEU A 52 -6.57 -2.47 2.50
C LEU A 52 -7.65 -1.78 1.65
N GLU A 53 -8.71 -2.49 1.28
CA GLU A 53 -9.79 -1.92 0.46
C GLU A 53 -10.45 -0.73 1.16
N ARG A 54 -10.90 -0.89 2.41
CA ARG A 54 -11.55 0.18 3.17
C ARG A 54 -10.65 1.39 3.32
N THR A 55 -9.36 1.15 3.57
CA THR A 55 -8.37 2.22 3.67
C THR A 55 -8.21 2.96 2.35
N ILE A 56 -8.13 2.26 1.21
CA ILE A 56 -8.06 2.89 -0.11
C ILE A 56 -9.28 3.79 -0.36
N GLU A 57 -10.49 3.34 -0.01
CA GLU A 57 -11.72 4.14 -0.17
C GLU A 57 -11.69 5.40 0.70
N TRP A 58 -11.25 5.25 1.96
CA TRP A 58 -11.10 6.36 2.89
C TRP A 58 -10.05 7.37 2.42
N VAL A 59 -8.86 6.91 2.02
CA VAL A 59 -7.75 7.76 1.54
C VAL A 59 -8.17 8.54 0.30
N LYS A 60 -8.83 7.90 -0.67
CA LYS A 60 -9.27 8.60 -1.89
C LYS A 60 -10.21 9.76 -1.58
N THR A 61 -11.13 9.55 -0.63
CA THR A 61 -12.07 10.57 -0.18
C THR A 61 -11.36 11.68 0.61
N SER A 62 -10.50 11.30 1.55
CA SER A 62 -9.86 12.21 2.51
C SER A 62 -8.78 13.08 1.87
N TYR A 63 -7.98 12.51 0.96
CA TYR A 63 -6.84 13.21 0.35
C TYR A 63 -7.13 13.75 -1.05
N LYS A 64 -8.39 13.65 -1.53
CA LYS A 64 -8.82 14.13 -2.87
C LYS A 64 -7.89 13.66 -3.99
N MET A 65 -7.54 12.38 -3.97
CA MET A 65 -6.63 11.81 -4.95
C MET A 65 -7.18 11.95 -6.36
N SER A 66 -6.32 12.31 -7.32
CA SER A 66 -6.70 12.39 -8.72
C SER A 66 -6.90 10.99 -9.32
N ALA A 67 -7.57 10.91 -10.47
CA ALA A 67 -7.85 9.62 -11.11
C ALA A 67 -6.59 8.96 -11.69
N ASP A 68 -5.56 9.76 -12.00
CA ASP A 68 -4.29 9.31 -12.56
C ASP A 68 -3.25 8.90 -11.51
N GLU A 69 -3.42 9.30 -10.25
CA GLU A 69 -2.58 8.83 -9.14
C GLU A 69 -2.73 7.32 -8.93
N LYS A 70 -1.58 6.67 -8.71
CA LYS A 70 -1.50 5.22 -8.51
C LYS A 70 -1.47 4.88 -7.04
N ILE A 71 -2.18 3.83 -6.65
CA ILE A 71 -2.18 3.32 -5.28
C ILE A 71 -1.56 1.91 -5.28
N TYR A 72 -0.61 1.69 -4.39
CA TYR A 72 -0.04 0.39 -4.09
C TYR A 72 -0.61 -0.08 -2.77
N ALA A 73 -1.31 -1.21 -2.75
CA ALA A 73 -1.87 -1.80 -1.55
C ALA A 73 -1.09 -3.06 -1.23
N VAL A 74 -0.41 -3.08 -0.09
CA VAL A 74 0.56 -4.12 0.25
C VAL A 74 0.15 -4.81 1.54
N ILE A 75 0.05 -6.14 1.49
CA ILE A 75 0.06 -6.96 2.71
C ILE A 75 1.51 -7.34 2.99
N HIS A 76 2.09 -6.78 4.03
CA HIS A 76 3.40 -7.13 4.55
C HIS A 76 3.23 -8.22 5.61
N TYR A 77 3.83 -9.40 5.38
CA TYR A 77 3.68 -10.54 6.31
C TYR A 77 4.99 -11.21 6.69
N HIS A 78 5.08 -11.66 7.95
CA HIS A 78 6.34 -12.22 8.48
C HIS A 78 6.46 -13.75 8.33
N LYS A 79 5.37 -14.50 8.56
CA LYS A 79 5.44 -15.98 8.64
C LYS A 79 4.93 -16.69 7.39
N ARG A 80 3.61 -16.72 7.19
CA ARG A 80 2.95 -17.50 6.14
C ARG A 80 1.91 -16.64 5.42
N SER A 81 1.63 -16.98 4.18
CA SER A 81 0.50 -16.45 3.42
C SER A 81 -0.50 -17.57 3.17
N ASP A 82 -1.78 -17.30 3.36
CA ASP A 82 -2.82 -18.19 2.84
C ASP A 82 -2.66 -18.30 1.31
N SER A 83 -2.78 -19.52 0.78
CA SER A 83 -2.58 -19.81 -0.65
C SER A 83 -3.61 -19.14 -1.56
N LYS A 84 -4.74 -18.69 -1.00
CA LYS A 84 -5.80 -17.98 -1.73
C LYS A 84 -5.51 -16.49 -1.89
N ILE A 85 -4.58 -15.92 -1.12
CA ILE A 85 -4.29 -14.48 -1.13
C ILE A 85 -3.89 -13.98 -2.51
N PRO A 86 -2.93 -14.59 -3.24
CA PRO A 86 -2.54 -14.07 -4.55
C PRO A 86 -3.70 -14.00 -5.55
N VAL A 87 -4.59 -15.00 -5.54
CA VAL A 87 -5.77 -15.04 -6.40
C VAL A 87 -6.78 -13.97 -6.00
N ALA A 88 -7.01 -13.79 -4.70
CA ALA A 88 -7.90 -12.77 -4.17
C ALA A 88 -7.41 -11.35 -4.50
N LEU A 89 -6.10 -11.08 -4.35
CA LEU A 89 -5.49 -9.79 -4.71
C LEU A 89 -5.58 -9.49 -6.20
N LEU A 90 -5.38 -10.49 -7.07
CA LEU A 90 -5.54 -10.33 -8.51
C LEU A 90 -6.99 -9.99 -8.88
N SER A 91 -7.95 -10.71 -8.30
CA SER A 91 -9.38 -10.44 -8.47
C SER A 91 -9.74 -9.02 -8.01
N LYS A 92 -9.22 -8.60 -6.85
CA LYS A 92 -9.45 -7.26 -6.29
C LYS A 92 -8.83 -6.17 -7.17
N THR A 93 -7.61 -6.37 -7.67
CA THR A 93 -6.95 -5.47 -8.63
C THR A 93 -7.81 -5.26 -9.87
N GLN A 94 -8.36 -6.33 -10.45
CA GLN A 94 -9.25 -6.23 -11.60
C GLN A 94 -10.58 -5.53 -11.26
N SER A 95 -11.14 -5.79 -10.09
CA SER A 95 -12.34 -5.12 -9.60
C SER A 95 -12.14 -3.60 -9.47
N MET A 96 -11.06 -3.17 -8.81
CA MET A 96 -10.72 -1.76 -8.65
C MET A 96 -10.44 -1.08 -9.99
N ARG A 97 -9.75 -1.77 -10.91
CA ARG A 97 -9.53 -1.25 -12.25
C ARG A 97 -10.85 -1.01 -13.01
N ARG A 98 -11.85 -1.89 -12.86
CA ARG A 98 -13.19 -1.69 -13.45
C ARG A 98 -13.93 -0.49 -12.85
N ARG A 99 -13.64 -0.11 -11.60
CA ARG A 99 -14.12 1.14 -10.96
C ARG A 99 -13.33 2.37 -11.44
N GLY A 100 -12.39 2.22 -12.38
CA GLY A 100 -11.53 3.29 -12.89
C GLY A 100 -10.36 3.62 -11.96
N TRP A 101 -10.06 2.80 -10.96
CA TRP A 101 -9.01 3.09 -9.99
C TRP A 101 -7.70 2.40 -10.37
N ARG A 102 -6.60 3.14 -10.28
CA ARG A 102 -5.25 2.62 -10.56
C ARG A 102 -4.63 2.01 -9.30
N VAL A 103 -5.25 0.95 -8.80
CA VAL A 103 -4.77 0.21 -7.62
C VAL A 103 -4.00 -1.02 -8.06
N VAL A 104 -2.86 -1.28 -7.43
CA VAL A 104 -2.12 -2.53 -7.55
C VAL A 104 -2.03 -3.16 -6.18
N PHE A 105 -2.56 -4.37 -6.02
CA PHE A 105 -2.40 -5.14 -4.81
C PHE A 105 -1.17 -6.04 -4.91
N ALA A 106 -0.41 -6.14 -3.82
CA ALA A 106 0.74 -7.01 -3.71
C ALA A 106 0.82 -7.63 -2.31
N THR A 107 1.51 -8.76 -2.21
CA THR A 107 1.97 -9.30 -0.93
C THR A 107 3.48 -9.20 -0.88
N PHE A 108 4.02 -8.88 0.29
CA PHE A 108 5.46 -8.84 0.50
C PHE A 108 5.82 -9.58 1.77
N ARG A 109 6.82 -10.46 1.69
CA ARG A 109 7.30 -11.22 2.84
C ARG A 109 8.68 -10.75 3.23
N CYS A 110 8.78 -10.01 4.32
CA CYS A 110 10.06 -9.63 4.90
C CYS A 110 10.02 -9.67 6.43
N ARG A 111 11.20 -9.60 7.03
CA ARG A 111 11.35 -9.46 8.48
C ARG A 111 11.44 -8.00 8.91
N ASP A 112 11.73 -7.10 7.98
CA ASP A 112 12.03 -5.68 8.23
C ASP A 112 11.31 -4.78 7.22
N MET A 113 10.71 -3.70 7.71
CA MET A 113 10.05 -2.65 6.93
C MET A 113 11.00 -1.93 5.96
N ASN A 114 12.29 -1.84 6.28
CA ASN A 114 13.29 -1.29 5.37
C ASN A 114 13.38 -2.08 4.06
N ASP A 115 13.14 -3.39 4.09
CA ASP A 115 13.12 -4.21 2.87
C ASP A 115 11.88 -3.91 2.02
N LEU A 116 10.73 -3.63 2.64
CA LEU A 116 9.52 -3.22 1.94
C LEU A 116 9.74 -1.90 1.21
N VAL A 117 10.37 -0.95 1.89
CA VAL A 117 10.71 0.38 1.36
C VAL A 117 11.71 0.25 0.20
N HIS A 118 12.76 -0.57 0.36
CA HIS A 118 13.70 -0.85 -0.73
C HIS A 118 13.04 -1.60 -1.90
N TRP A 119 12.09 -2.50 -1.64
CA TRP A 119 11.35 -3.19 -2.68
C TRP A 119 10.44 -2.21 -3.43
N LEU A 120 9.68 -1.37 -2.73
CA LEU A 120 8.88 -0.29 -3.34
C LEU A 120 9.78 0.63 -4.17
N ALA A 121 10.95 1.00 -3.64
CA ALA A 121 11.97 1.76 -4.33
C ALA A 121 12.46 1.09 -5.62
N LYS A 122 12.72 -0.21 -5.59
CA LYS A 122 13.24 -0.97 -6.74
C LYS A 122 12.16 -1.28 -7.79
N GLU A 123 11.02 -1.81 -7.36
CA GLU A 123 9.92 -2.27 -8.21
C GLU A 123 9.22 -1.09 -8.88
N TYR A 124 9.15 0.06 -8.19
CA TYR A 124 8.42 1.23 -8.65
C TYR A 124 9.31 2.46 -8.87
N ASN A 125 10.63 2.29 -8.81
CA ASN A 125 11.65 3.34 -9.02
C ASN A 125 11.42 4.56 -8.11
N LEU A 126 11.23 4.30 -6.82
CA LEU A 126 10.96 5.30 -5.79
C LEU A 126 12.23 5.58 -4.98
N LEU A 127 12.38 6.81 -4.48
CA LEU A 127 13.31 7.11 -3.40
C LEU A 127 12.45 7.53 -2.21
N ILE A 128 12.31 6.64 -1.24
CA ILE A 128 11.55 6.87 0.00
C ILE A 128 12.57 7.22 1.07
N VAL A 129 12.43 8.39 1.69
CA VAL A 129 13.21 8.79 2.86
C VAL A 129 12.25 8.68 4.04
N LEU A 130 12.51 7.72 4.94
CA LEU A 130 11.78 7.54 6.20
C LEU A 130 12.44 8.35 7.31
#